data_AF-F2KK77-F1
#
_entry.id   AF-F2KK77-F1
#
_cell.length_a   1.000
_cell.length_b   1.000
_cell.length_c   1.000
_cell.angle_alpha   90.00
_cell.angle_beta   90.00
_cell.angle_gamma   90.00
#
_symmetry.space_group_name_H-M   'P 1'
#
loop_
_entity.id
_entity.type
_entity.pdbx_description
1 polymer ?
#
loop_
_entity_poly.entity_id
_entity_poly.type
_entity_poly.pdbx_seq_one_letter_code
_entity_poly.pdbx_strand_id
1 'polypeptide(L)'
;MLSGQSAVDRARLTIAPASEIITMDEKPAQALRGKPDASMRVALELLRDGKVQACVSAGNTGALMALSRYVLKTLPGIDRPAMVAAIPTQRGFCQLLDLGANVDCSAEHLLQFAVMGSVAAETLGIVRPRVALLNIGTEDIKGNQQVKLAATLLQGARGINYIGFVEGDGLYRGEADVVVCDGFVGNILLKSSEGLATMIGQRIETLFKQSLASRVVGALALPLMRRLQADLAPARHNGASFLGLQGIVIKSHGSAGVQGFQSAINRAVIEIQENLPERLHGRLEDLLT
;
A
#
# COMPACT_ATOMS: atom_id res chain seq x y z
N MET A 1 -19.11 -12.48 19.48
CA MET A 1 -17.80 -13.12 19.26
C MET A 1 -17.93 -14.12 18.13
N LEU A 2 -16.89 -14.33 17.32
CA LEU A 2 -16.85 -15.27 16.16
C LEU A 2 -17.34 -16.69 16.51
N SER A 3 -17.31 -17.06 17.78
CA SER A 3 -17.89 -18.28 18.36
C SER A 3 -19.40 -18.47 18.14
N GLY A 4 -20.15 -17.44 17.73
CA GLY A 4 -21.59 -17.53 17.43
C GLY A 4 -21.95 -17.72 15.96
N GLN A 5 -20.98 -17.71 15.03
CA GLN A 5 -21.28 -17.80 13.59
C GLN A 5 -21.10 -19.24 13.07
N SER A 6 -22.20 -19.87 12.67
CA SER A 6 -22.26 -21.25 12.16
C SER A 6 -21.57 -21.44 10.81
N ALA A 7 -21.37 -20.38 10.04
CA ALA A 7 -20.72 -20.40 8.73
C ALA A 7 -19.17 -20.41 8.79
N VAL A 8 -18.58 -20.29 9.99
CA VAL A 8 -17.13 -20.27 10.16
C VAL A 8 -16.61 -21.68 10.39
N ASP A 9 -15.81 -22.18 9.46
CA ASP A 9 -15.04 -23.40 9.64
C ASP A 9 -13.99 -23.19 10.75
N ARG A 10 -14.29 -23.73 11.94
CA ARG A 10 -13.47 -23.55 13.14
C ARG A 10 -12.12 -24.26 13.04
N ALA A 11 -11.97 -25.26 12.17
CA ALA A 11 -10.69 -25.94 11.99
C ALA A 11 -9.63 -25.02 11.36
N ARG A 12 -10.06 -23.93 10.70
CA ARG A 12 -9.19 -22.92 10.07
C ARG A 12 -9.09 -21.63 10.87
N LEU A 13 -9.58 -21.60 12.11
CA LEU A 13 -9.55 -20.42 12.98
C LEU A 13 -8.86 -20.73 14.31
N THR A 14 -7.81 -19.97 14.62
CA THR A 14 -7.17 -19.97 15.93
C THR A 14 -7.28 -18.58 16.55
N ILE A 15 -7.63 -18.51 17.84
CA ILE A 15 -7.73 -17.25 18.58
C ILE A 15 -6.54 -17.17 19.52
N ALA A 16 -5.65 -16.20 19.28
CA ALA A 16 -4.58 -15.86 20.22
C ALA A 16 -5.08 -14.77 21.18
N PRO A 17 -5.04 -14.98 22.50
CA PRO A 17 -5.41 -13.96 23.47
C PRO A 17 -4.40 -12.80 23.47
N ALA A 18 -4.89 -11.60 23.73
CA ALA A 18 -4.10 -10.40 23.98
C ALA A 18 -4.89 -9.51 24.95
N SER A 19 -4.27 -9.06 26.03
CA SER A 19 -4.94 -8.27 27.08
C SER A 19 -4.89 -6.76 26.86
N GLU A 20 -4.04 -6.29 25.94
CA GLU A 20 -3.85 -4.87 25.68
C GLU A 20 -4.28 -4.47 24.24
N ILE A 21 -4.60 -3.19 24.06
CA ILE A 21 -4.99 -2.62 22.77
C ILE A 21 -4.26 -1.29 22.58
N ILE A 22 -3.65 -1.10 21.40
CA ILE A 22 -3.11 0.18 20.97
C ILE A 22 -4.25 0.99 20.34
N THR A 23 -4.53 2.17 20.89
CA THR A 23 -5.61 3.03 20.43
C THR A 23 -5.16 3.90 19.26
N MET A 24 -6.11 4.51 18.54
CA MET A 24 -5.79 5.28 17.32
C MET A 24 -5.08 6.61 17.61
N ASP A 25 -5.26 7.16 18.81
CA ASP A 25 -4.68 8.40 19.32
C ASP A 25 -3.30 8.21 19.98
N GLU A 26 -2.87 6.96 20.19
CA GLU A 26 -1.61 6.66 20.83
C GLU A 26 -0.41 6.97 19.92
N LYS A 27 0.64 7.56 20.51
CA LYS A 27 1.87 7.85 19.77
C LYS A 27 2.63 6.55 19.50
N PRO A 28 3.22 6.34 18.30
CA PRO A 28 3.96 5.10 17.98
C PRO A 28 5.04 4.73 18.99
N ALA A 29 5.75 5.72 19.54
CA ALA A 29 6.80 5.52 20.54
C ALA A 29 6.30 5.02 21.90
N GLN A 30 5.05 5.30 22.25
CA GLN A 30 4.39 4.78 23.46
C GLN A 30 3.93 3.34 23.21
N ALA A 31 3.29 3.10 22.07
CA ALA A 31 2.84 1.79 21.64
C ALA A 31 3.97 0.74 21.64
N LEU A 32 5.18 1.16 21.23
CA LEU A 32 6.37 0.30 21.17
C LEU A 32 6.86 -0.19 22.55
N ARG A 33 6.78 0.68 23.57
CA ARG A 33 7.39 0.44 24.90
C ARG A 33 6.39 0.09 25.98
N GLY A 34 5.13 0.51 25.83
CA GLY A 34 4.14 0.49 26.90
C GLY A 34 3.15 -0.67 26.87
N LYS A 35 3.08 -1.45 25.78
CA LYS A 35 2.05 -2.49 25.60
C LYS A 35 2.60 -3.78 24.96
N PRO A 36 3.37 -4.59 25.72
CA PRO A 36 3.96 -5.82 25.20
C PRO A 36 2.91 -6.88 24.81
N ASP A 37 1.72 -6.86 25.41
CA ASP A 37 0.62 -7.82 25.15
C ASP A 37 -0.51 -7.18 24.31
N ALA A 38 -0.17 -6.17 23.51
CA ALA A 38 -1.10 -5.58 22.56
C ALA A 38 -1.44 -6.56 21.44
N SER A 39 -2.71 -6.64 21.03
CA SER A 39 -3.15 -7.54 19.95
C SER A 39 -2.33 -7.40 18.66
N MET A 40 -1.96 -6.18 18.29
CA MET A 40 -1.10 -5.88 17.14
C MET A 40 0.32 -6.46 17.31
N ARG A 41 0.87 -6.40 18.53
CA ARG A 41 2.21 -6.94 18.83
C ARG A 41 2.21 -8.45 18.85
N VAL A 42 1.22 -9.08 19.51
CA VAL A 42 1.05 -10.53 19.52
C VAL A 42 0.97 -11.09 18.08
N ALA A 43 0.19 -10.44 17.21
CA ALA A 43 0.10 -10.84 15.80
C ALA A 43 1.46 -10.78 15.05
N LEU A 44 2.26 -9.74 15.30
CA LEU A 44 3.58 -9.59 14.70
C LEU A 44 4.61 -10.59 15.28
N GLU A 45 4.52 -10.93 16.57
CA GLU A 45 5.37 -11.93 17.19
C GLU A 45 5.06 -13.34 16.66
N LEU A 46 3.78 -13.67 16.44
CA LEU A 46 3.39 -14.91 15.76
C LEU A 46 3.96 -14.99 14.34
N LEU A 47 4.04 -13.87 13.62
CA LEU A 47 4.65 -13.80 12.29
C LEU A 47 6.17 -13.99 12.37
N ARG A 48 6.85 -13.30 13.29
CA ARG A 48 8.29 -13.46 13.56
C ARG A 48 8.65 -14.91 13.87
N ASP A 49 7.82 -15.58 14.67
CA ASP A 49 8.06 -16.95 15.15
C ASP A 49 7.61 -18.01 14.14
N GLY A 50 7.21 -17.61 12.93
CA GLY A 50 6.80 -18.51 11.84
C GLY A 50 5.51 -19.28 12.11
N LYS A 51 4.67 -18.81 13.05
CA LYS A 51 3.36 -19.42 13.35
C LYS A 51 2.28 -19.01 12.36
N VAL A 52 2.47 -17.87 11.69
CA VAL A 52 1.64 -17.35 10.60
C VAL A 52 2.53 -16.80 9.50
N GLN A 53 1.99 -16.62 8.29
CA GLN A 53 2.76 -16.18 7.12
C GLN A 53 2.57 -14.69 6.77
N ALA A 54 1.52 -14.05 7.30
CA ALA A 54 1.28 -12.62 7.13
C ALA A 54 0.44 -12.05 8.28
N CYS A 55 0.51 -10.74 8.48
CA CYS A 55 -0.30 -10.00 9.43
C CYS A 55 -1.11 -8.91 8.72
N VAL A 56 -2.43 -8.87 8.95
CA VAL A 56 -3.31 -7.80 8.48
C VAL A 56 -3.83 -7.00 9.68
N SER A 57 -3.67 -5.69 9.67
CA SER A 57 -4.17 -4.83 10.75
C SER A 57 -4.81 -3.56 10.22
N ALA A 58 -5.95 -3.18 10.81
CA ALA A 58 -6.60 -1.90 10.57
C ALA A 58 -6.30 -0.84 11.64
N GLY A 59 -5.47 -1.17 12.64
CA GLY A 59 -5.11 -0.27 13.74
C GLY A 59 -4.26 0.93 13.31
N ASN A 60 -3.70 1.66 14.27
CA ASN A 60 -2.89 2.86 14.01
C ASN A 60 -1.71 2.54 13.06
N THR A 61 -1.61 3.26 11.93
CA THR A 61 -0.58 3.03 10.90
C THR A 61 0.84 3.19 11.43
N GLY A 62 1.08 4.27 12.18
CA GLY A 62 2.41 4.56 12.72
C GLY A 62 2.85 3.54 13.78
N ALA A 63 1.93 3.11 14.65
CA ALA A 63 2.20 2.05 15.62
C ALA A 63 2.47 0.72 14.92
N LEU A 64 1.69 0.36 13.90
CA LEU A 64 1.91 -0.86 13.11
C LEU A 64 3.28 -0.84 12.42
N MET A 65 3.64 0.26 11.76
CA MET A 65 4.95 0.41 11.11
C MET A 65 6.09 0.28 12.13
N ALA A 66 6.01 1.01 13.25
CA ALA A 66 7.03 1.01 14.29
C ALA A 66 7.20 -0.37 14.95
N LEU A 67 6.10 -1.04 15.31
CA LEU A 67 6.13 -2.39 15.88
C LEU A 67 6.62 -3.41 14.86
N SER A 68 6.18 -3.34 13.61
CA SER A 68 6.61 -4.28 12.57
C SER A 68 8.12 -4.17 12.34
N ARG A 69 8.66 -2.95 12.23
CA ARG A 69 10.11 -2.72 12.15
C ARG A 69 10.84 -3.22 13.38
N TYR A 70 10.29 -3.05 14.58
CA TYR A 70 10.94 -3.49 15.81
C TYR A 70 10.96 -5.01 15.96
N VAL A 71 9.82 -5.67 15.70
CA VAL A 71 9.61 -7.11 15.91
C VAL A 71 10.17 -7.93 14.76
N LEU A 72 9.88 -7.57 13.51
CA LEU A 72 10.27 -8.32 12.30
C LEU A 72 11.62 -7.88 11.74
N LYS A 73 12.08 -6.67 12.06
CA LYS A 73 13.24 -6.01 11.42
C LYS A 73 13.04 -5.74 9.93
N THR A 74 13.94 -4.94 9.36
CA THR A 74 14.01 -4.72 7.92
C THR A 74 14.86 -5.81 7.25
N LEU A 75 14.69 -5.95 5.95
CA LEU A 75 15.60 -6.72 5.10
C LEU A 75 17.01 -6.09 5.13
N PRO A 76 18.08 -6.89 5.01
CA PRO A 76 19.44 -6.36 4.86
C PRO A 76 19.52 -5.33 3.73
N GLY A 77 20.22 -4.21 3.97
CA GLY A 77 20.34 -3.11 3.01
C GLY A 77 19.14 -2.15 2.97
N ILE A 78 18.04 -2.42 3.68
CA ILE A 78 16.90 -1.52 3.80
C ILE A 78 16.91 -0.79 5.14
N ASP A 79 16.95 0.55 5.09
CA ASP A 79 16.95 1.37 6.29
C ASP A 79 15.56 1.48 6.91
N ARG A 80 14.54 1.60 6.04
CA ARG A 80 13.14 1.82 6.43
C ARG A 80 12.19 1.11 5.48
N PRO A 81 11.12 0.47 5.99
CA PRO A 81 10.07 -0.07 5.13
C PRO A 81 9.26 1.06 4.48
N ALA A 82 8.65 0.78 3.34
CA ALA A 82 7.75 1.70 2.64
C ALA A 82 6.36 1.07 2.49
N MET A 83 5.31 1.89 2.58
CA MET A 83 3.95 1.43 2.34
C MET A 83 3.63 1.52 0.84
N VAL A 84 3.24 0.41 0.23
CA VAL A 84 2.89 0.31 -1.19
C VAL A 84 1.41 -0.02 -1.38
N ALA A 85 0.79 0.58 -2.39
CA ALA A 85 -0.51 0.15 -2.89
C ALA A 85 -0.56 0.23 -4.42
N ALA A 86 -1.36 -0.66 -5.01
CA ALA A 86 -1.66 -0.63 -6.43
C ALA A 86 -2.75 0.41 -6.72
N ILE A 87 -2.40 1.45 -7.47
CA ILE A 87 -3.30 2.52 -7.89
C ILE A 87 -3.85 2.16 -9.28
N PRO A 88 -5.18 2.16 -9.48
CA PRO A 88 -5.78 1.98 -10.79
C PRO A 88 -5.36 3.09 -11.76
N THR A 89 -5.04 2.71 -12.99
CA THR A 89 -4.66 3.63 -14.08
C THR A 89 -5.41 3.29 -15.36
N GLN A 90 -5.34 4.16 -16.36
CA GLN A 90 -5.90 3.90 -17.70
C GLN A 90 -5.31 2.66 -18.38
N ARG A 91 -4.11 2.23 -17.97
CA ARG A 91 -3.36 1.11 -18.58
C ARG A 91 -3.30 -0.14 -17.69
N GLY A 92 -3.98 -0.13 -16.54
CA GLY A 92 -3.93 -1.22 -15.56
C GLY A 92 -3.71 -0.66 -14.15
N PHE A 93 -2.54 -0.95 -13.57
CA PHE A 93 -2.19 -0.53 -12.21
C PHE A 93 -0.77 0.02 -12.14
N CYS A 94 -0.54 0.92 -11.21
CA CYS A 94 0.78 1.42 -10.86
C CYS A 94 1.03 1.20 -9.36
N GLN A 95 2.18 0.67 -8.99
CA GLN A 95 2.59 0.62 -7.59
C GLN A 95 3.00 2.03 -7.15
N LEU A 96 2.34 2.58 -6.13
CA LEU A 96 2.70 3.87 -5.54
C LEU A 96 3.34 3.64 -4.17
N LEU A 97 4.53 4.21 -3.98
CA LEU A 97 5.31 4.21 -2.74
C LEU A 97 5.82 5.63 -2.49
N ASP A 98 6.08 6.08 -1.28
CA ASP A 98 5.53 5.64 -0.01
C ASP A 98 4.15 6.29 0.21
N LEU A 99 3.29 5.68 1.04
CA LEU A 99 1.93 6.12 1.30
C LEU A 99 1.73 6.62 2.73
N GLY A 100 2.81 6.96 3.43
CA GLY A 100 2.79 7.53 4.77
C GLY A 100 3.45 6.66 5.84
N ALA A 101 4.27 5.65 5.46
CA ALA A 101 5.14 4.99 6.43
C ALA A 101 6.23 5.96 6.93
N ASN A 102 6.73 6.82 6.05
CA ASN A 102 7.80 7.77 6.31
C ASN A 102 7.39 9.15 5.83
N VAL A 103 7.13 10.07 6.77
CA VAL A 103 6.73 11.46 6.46
C VAL A 103 7.84 12.17 5.68
N ASP A 104 9.07 12.08 6.18
CA ASP A 104 10.25 12.66 5.54
C ASP A 104 11.21 11.53 5.11
N CYS A 105 11.72 11.64 3.89
CA CYS A 105 12.66 10.69 3.32
C CYS A 105 13.96 11.38 2.93
N SER A 106 15.06 10.64 2.77
CA SER A 106 16.26 11.13 2.09
C SER A 106 16.21 10.73 0.62
N ALA A 107 17.21 11.12 -0.18
CA ALA A 107 17.31 10.68 -1.57
C ALA A 107 17.59 9.15 -1.67
N GLU A 108 18.38 8.64 -0.74
CA GLU A 108 18.75 7.22 -0.62
C GLU A 108 17.53 6.36 -0.24
N HIS A 109 16.65 6.86 0.63
CA HIS A 109 15.39 6.19 0.91
C HIS A 109 14.52 6.07 -0.35
N LEU A 110 14.42 7.14 -1.16
CA LEU A 110 13.65 7.09 -2.42
C LEU A 110 14.25 6.10 -3.42
N LEU A 111 15.58 5.98 -3.48
CA LEU A 111 16.26 4.93 -4.25
C LEU A 111 15.87 3.53 -3.74
N GLN A 112 15.95 3.28 -2.42
CA GLN A 112 15.55 1.99 -1.84
C GLN A 112 14.08 1.67 -2.16
N PHE A 113 13.18 2.66 -2.10
CA PHE A 113 11.77 2.49 -2.40
C PHE A 113 11.54 2.14 -3.88
N ALA A 114 12.30 2.77 -4.78
CA ALA A 114 12.29 2.46 -6.21
C ALA A 114 12.76 1.02 -6.49
N VAL A 115 13.83 0.57 -5.82
CA VAL A 115 14.28 -0.82 -5.92
C VAL A 115 13.20 -1.78 -5.44
N MET A 116 12.67 -1.57 -4.23
CA MET A 116 11.64 -2.43 -3.65
C MET A 116 10.37 -2.46 -4.51
N GLY A 117 9.93 -1.29 -4.99
CA GLY A 117 8.77 -1.17 -5.86
C GLY A 117 8.98 -1.87 -7.21
N SER A 118 10.17 -1.77 -7.79
CA SER A 118 10.52 -2.48 -9.03
C SER A 118 10.42 -3.99 -8.84
N VAL A 119 11.02 -4.55 -7.79
CA VAL A 119 10.93 -5.99 -7.51
C VAL A 119 9.48 -6.40 -7.24
N ALA A 120 8.71 -5.61 -6.49
CA ALA A 120 7.30 -5.90 -6.24
C ALA A 120 6.43 -5.84 -7.52
N ALA A 121 6.81 -5.02 -8.51
CA ALA A 121 6.15 -5.03 -9.83
C ALA A 121 6.57 -6.26 -10.65
N GLU A 122 7.83 -6.69 -10.57
CA GLU A 122 8.32 -7.92 -11.22
C GLU A 122 7.61 -9.18 -10.68
N THR A 123 7.27 -9.21 -9.38
CA THR A 123 6.49 -10.33 -8.84
C THR A 123 5.07 -10.40 -9.40
N LEU A 124 4.55 -9.29 -9.93
CA LEU A 124 3.26 -9.26 -10.60
C LEU A 124 3.37 -9.55 -12.12
N GLY A 125 4.54 -10.03 -12.57
CA GLY A 125 4.79 -10.40 -13.96
C GLY A 125 5.21 -9.25 -14.87
N ILE A 126 5.47 -8.05 -14.33
CA ILE A 126 5.95 -6.92 -15.13
C ILE A 126 7.44 -7.08 -15.38
N VAL A 127 7.82 -7.38 -16.62
CA VAL A 127 9.22 -7.47 -17.03
C VAL A 127 9.81 -6.08 -17.15
N ARG A 128 10.92 -5.82 -16.43
CA ARG A 128 11.66 -4.54 -16.44
C ARG A 128 10.74 -3.32 -16.17
N PRO A 129 10.11 -3.24 -14.98
CA PRO A 129 9.11 -2.23 -14.65
C PRO A 129 9.63 -0.80 -14.82
N ARG A 130 8.84 0.07 -15.45
CA ARG A 130 9.15 1.50 -15.59
C ARG A 130 9.00 2.18 -14.23
N VAL A 131 10.09 2.70 -13.69
CA VAL A 131 10.13 3.37 -12.40
C VAL A 131 10.26 4.87 -12.59
N ALA A 132 9.40 5.65 -11.93
CA ALA A 132 9.43 7.11 -11.98
C ALA A 132 9.39 7.73 -10.58
N LEU A 133 9.93 8.95 -10.47
CA LEU A 133 9.77 9.79 -9.28
C LEU A 133 8.57 10.72 -9.48
N LEU A 134 7.67 10.78 -8.50
CA LEU A 134 6.59 11.76 -8.51
C LEU A 134 7.18 13.17 -8.34
N ASN A 135 6.77 14.10 -9.18
CA ASN A 135 7.26 15.47 -9.14
C ASN A 135 6.17 16.48 -9.54
N ILE A 136 6.45 17.76 -9.36
CA ILE A 136 5.59 18.90 -9.73
C ILE A 136 5.71 19.29 -11.22
N GLY A 137 6.39 18.47 -12.02
CA GLY A 137 6.63 18.67 -13.43
C GLY A 137 7.58 17.61 -13.97
N THR A 138 7.60 17.46 -15.29
CA THR A 138 8.41 16.45 -15.98
C THR A 138 9.83 16.91 -16.28
N GLU A 139 10.11 18.21 -16.16
CA GLU A 139 11.41 18.81 -16.44
C GLU A 139 12.40 18.66 -15.28
N ASP A 140 13.67 18.35 -15.57
CA ASP A 140 14.73 18.08 -14.58
C ASP A 140 14.99 19.24 -13.60
N ILE A 141 14.63 20.46 -13.98
CA ILE A 141 14.80 21.65 -13.16
C ILE A 141 13.73 21.79 -12.06
N LYS A 142 12.63 21.04 -12.13
CA LYS A 142 11.51 21.13 -11.20
C LYS A 142 11.66 20.13 -10.05
N GLY A 143 10.97 20.42 -8.94
CA GLY A 143 11.03 19.61 -7.73
C GLY A 143 12.03 20.09 -6.71
N ASN A 144 11.91 19.53 -5.51
CA ASN A 144 12.78 19.86 -4.38
C ASN A 144 14.17 19.21 -4.55
N GLN A 145 15.13 19.65 -3.72
CA GLN A 145 16.50 19.16 -3.79
C GLN A 145 16.60 17.64 -3.56
N GLN A 146 15.77 17.08 -2.69
CA GLN A 146 15.74 15.65 -2.37
C GLN A 146 15.37 14.81 -3.60
N VAL A 147 14.31 15.18 -4.32
CA VAL A 147 13.85 14.48 -5.53
C VAL A 147 14.90 14.55 -6.64
N LYS A 148 15.58 15.69 -6.79
CA LYS A 148 16.68 15.84 -7.76
C LYS A 148 17.87 14.95 -7.43
N LEU A 149 18.27 14.89 -6.15
CA LEU A 149 19.34 13.99 -5.71
C LEU A 149 18.95 12.52 -5.93
N ALA A 150 17.71 12.15 -5.63
CA ALA A 150 17.20 10.80 -5.87
C ALA A 150 17.21 10.44 -7.36
N ALA A 151 16.88 11.38 -8.25
CA ALA A 151 16.96 11.18 -9.69
C ALA A 151 18.39 10.88 -10.15
N THR A 152 19.38 11.63 -9.66
CA THR A 152 20.80 11.36 -9.94
C THR A 152 21.22 9.97 -9.48
N LEU A 153 20.80 9.56 -8.27
CA LEU A 153 21.08 8.22 -7.75
C LEU A 153 20.43 7.12 -8.62
N LEU A 154 19.18 7.32 -9.02
CA LEU A 154 18.43 6.36 -9.85
C LEU A 154 18.99 6.24 -11.27
N GLN A 155 19.49 7.33 -11.85
CA GLN A 155 20.18 7.30 -13.15
C GLN A 155 21.49 6.50 -13.08
N GLY A 156 22.19 6.54 -11.94
CA GLY A 156 23.40 5.76 -11.71
C GLY A 156 23.16 4.30 -11.30
N ALA A 157 21.95 3.97 -10.84
CA ALA A 157 21.61 2.64 -10.35
C ALA A 157 21.51 1.62 -11.49
N ARG A 158 22.30 0.55 -11.40
CA ARG A 158 22.21 -0.58 -12.33
C ARG A 158 20.98 -1.42 -11.99
N GLY A 159 20.31 -1.96 -13.02
CA GLY A 159 19.20 -2.90 -12.83
C GLY A 159 17.83 -2.27 -12.54
N ILE A 160 17.72 -0.94 -12.46
CA ILE A 160 16.43 -0.22 -12.42
C ILE A 160 16.16 0.42 -13.78
N ASN A 161 14.92 0.28 -14.26
CA ASN A 161 14.46 0.97 -15.46
C ASN A 161 13.84 2.31 -15.09
N TYR A 162 14.69 3.26 -14.69
CA TYR A 162 14.27 4.61 -14.33
C TYR A 162 13.91 5.43 -15.58
N ILE A 163 12.69 5.97 -15.62
CA ILE A 163 12.15 6.71 -16.78
C ILE A 163 12.01 8.22 -16.54
N GLY A 164 12.53 8.73 -15.41
CA GLY A 164 12.46 10.15 -15.06
C GLY A 164 11.32 10.50 -14.11
N PHE A 165 10.72 11.67 -14.33
CA PHE A 165 9.67 12.21 -13.48
C PHE A 165 8.27 11.94 -14.03
N VAL A 166 7.30 11.85 -13.12
CA VAL A 166 5.87 11.80 -13.46
C VAL A 166 5.10 12.81 -12.61
N GLU A 167 4.09 13.45 -13.19
CA GLU A 167 3.16 14.30 -12.46
C GLU A 167 2.00 13.48 -11.89
N GLY A 168 1.21 14.08 -10.99
CA GLY A 168 0.09 13.40 -10.32
C GLY A 168 -0.98 12.86 -11.28
N ASP A 169 -1.17 13.49 -12.44
CA ASP A 169 -2.08 13.01 -13.48
C ASP A 169 -1.43 11.94 -14.38
N GLY A 170 -0.12 11.99 -14.59
CA GLY A 170 0.68 10.98 -15.29
C GLY A 170 0.62 9.61 -14.61
N LEU A 171 0.48 9.58 -13.28
CA LEU A 171 0.17 8.37 -12.51
C LEU A 171 -1.10 7.69 -13.07
N TYR A 172 -2.20 8.42 -13.21
CA TYR A 172 -3.48 7.89 -13.68
C TYR A 172 -3.47 7.54 -15.17
N ARG A 173 -2.60 8.16 -15.97
CA ARG A 173 -2.37 7.78 -17.37
C ARG A 173 -1.56 6.49 -17.54
N GLY A 174 -0.96 5.95 -16.47
CA GLY A 174 -0.14 4.74 -16.52
C GLY A 174 1.21 4.96 -17.19
N GLU A 175 1.81 6.13 -16.99
CA GLU A 175 3.12 6.49 -17.54
C GLU A 175 4.26 5.68 -16.93
N ALA A 176 4.09 5.20 -15.71
CA ALA A 176 5.02 4.31 -15.00
C ALA A 176 4.28 3.09 -14.43
N ASP A 177 5.04 2.04 -14.13
CA ASP A 177 4.55 0.85 -13.44
C ASP A 177 4.79 0.95 -11.92
N VAL A 178 5.81 1.73 -11.54
CA VAL A 178 6.17 2.07 -10.16
C VAL A 178 6.41 3.57 -10.07
N VAL A 179 5.74 4.23 -9.12
CA VAL A 179 5.94 5.65 -8.82
C VAL A 179 6.37 5.79 -7.37
N VAL A 180 7.43 6.58 -7.16
CA VAL A 180 8.04 6.79 -5.85
C VAL A 180 7.97 8.25 -5.42
N CYS A 181 7.60 8.47 -4.17
CA CYS A 181 7.57 9.75 -3.46
C CYS A 181 7.80 9.53 -1.96
N ASP A 182 7.97 10.62 -1.22
CA ASP A 182 7.89 10.58 0.24
C ASP A 182 6.46 10.30 0.72
N GLY A 183 6.33 9.79 1.94
CA GLY A 183 5.05 9.37 2.47
C GLY A 183 4.09 10.52 2.77
N PHE A 184 4.58 11.76 2.94
CA PHE A 184 3.68 12.91 3.07
C PHE A 184 2.96 13.20 1.76
N VAL A 185 3.71 13.33 0.67
CA VAL A 185 3.16 13.57 -0.67
C VAL A 185 2.29 12.39 -1.13
N GLY A 186 2.77 11.15 -0.99
CA GLY A 186 2.03 9.97 -1.42
C GLY A 186 0.72 9.74 -0.66
N ASN A 187 0.71 9.99 0.66
CA ASN A 187 -0.53 9.91 1.45
C ASN A 187 -1.54 10.99 1.05
N ILE A 188 -1.09 12.22 0.79
CA ILE A 188 -1.98 13.28 0.28
C ILE A 188 -2.55 12.88 -1.08
N LEU A 189 -1.70 12.44 -2.02
CA LEU A 189 -2.14 12.03 -3.35
C LEU A 189 -3.19 10.91 -3.27
N LEU A 190 -2.92 9.86 -2.48
CA LEU A 190 -3.86 8.75 -2.29
C LEU A 190 -5.20 9.23 -1.71
N LYS A 191 -5.17 9.99 -0.61
CA LYS A 191 -6.39 10.45 0.07
C LYS A 191 -7.20 11.42 -0.77
N SER A 192 -6.55 12.34 -1.48
CA SER A 192 -7.21 13.24 -2.42
C SER A 192 -7.92 12.47 -3.54
N SER A 193 -7.31 11.39 -4.00
CA SER A 193 -7.83 10.60 -5.12
C SER A 193 -8.98 9.69 -4.71
N GLU A 194 -8.90 9.07 -3.53
CA GLU A 194 -10.03 8.37 -2.90
C GLU A 194 -11.23 9.32 -2.67
N GLY A 195 -10.96 10.52 -2.17
CA GLY A 195 -11.99 11.55 -1.94
C GLY A 195 -12.66 12.02 -3.24
N LEU A 196 -11.86 12.29 -4.28
CA LEU A 196 -12.35 12.68 -5.60
C LEU A 196 -13.20 11.59 -6.25
N ALA A 197 -12.73 10.33 -6.23
CA ALA A 197 -13.47 9.20 -6.76
C ALA A 197 -14.82 9.01 -6.05
N THR A 198 -14.83 9.13 -4.72
CA THR A 198 -16.05 9.05 -3.91
C THR A 198 -17.04 10.17 -4.26
N MET A 199 -16.56 11.41 -4.37
CA MET A 199 -17.39 12.57 -4.73
C MET A 199 -18.01 12.42 -6.13
N ILE A 200 -17.22 12.02 -7.13
CA ILE A 200 -17.70 11.78 -8.49
C ILE A 200 -18.76 10.68 -8.50
N GLY A 201 -18.52 9.56 -7.81
CA GLY A 201 -19.48 8.46 -7.70
C GLY A 201 -20.82 8.91 -7.11
N GLN A 202 -20.79 9.68 -6.01
CA GLN A 202 -21.99 10.23 -5.36
C GLN A 202 -22.73 11.24 -6.25
N ARG A 203 -21.99 12.04 -7.03
CA ARG A 203 -22.58 13.01 -7.95
C ARG A 203 -23.32 12.31 -9.09
N ILE A 204 -22.73 11.28 -9.68
CA ILE A 204 -23.36 10.45 -10.73
C ILE A 204 -24.64 9.80 -10.19
N GLU A 205 -24.58 9.21 -9.00
CA GLU A 205 -25.76 8.57 -8.39
C GLU A 205 -26.89 9.57 -8.13
N THR A 206 -26.56 10.79 -7.68
CA THR A 206 -27.54 11.87 -7.49
C THR A 206 -28.21 12.24 -8.80
N LEU A 207 -27.46 12.41 -9.90
CA LEU A 207 -28.00 12.78 -11.22
C LEU A 207 -29.03 11.77 -11.74
N PHE A 208 -28.79 10.47 -11.55
CA PHE A 208 -29.74 9.43 -11.96
C PHE A 208 -31.03 9.40 -11.13
N LYS A 209 -31.03 9.97 -9.92
CA LYS A 209 -32.20 10.02 -9.02
C LYS A 209 -33.08 11.26 -9.22
N GLN A 210 -32.64 12.26 -10.00
CA GLN A 210 -33.30 13.57 -10.09
C GLN A 210 -34.65 13.57 -10.80
N SER A 211 -34.88 12.69 -11.78
CA SER A 211 -36.14 12.66 -12.55
C SER A 211 -36.55 11.25 -12.95
N LEU A 212 -37.82 11.03 -13.27
CA LEU A 212 -38.31 9.73 -13.78
C LEU A 212 -37.57 9.31 -15.06
N ALA A 213 -37.31 10.24 -15.98
CA ALA A 213 -36.52 9.98 -17.18
C ALA A 213 -35.08 9.59 -16.83
N SER A 214 -34.43 10.32 -15.92
CA SER A 214 -33.08 10.01 -15.44
C SER A 214 -33.01 8.64 -14.77
N ARG A 215 -34.08 8.21 -14.07
CA ARG A 215 -34.15 6.89 -13.44
C ARG A 215 -34.24 5.76 -14.46
N VAL A 216 -34.97 5.97 -15.56
CA VAL A 216 -35.04 4.99 -16.67
C VAL A 216 -33.67 4.86 -17.35
N VAL A 217 -33.01 5.98 -17.66
CA VAL A 217 -31.65 5.98 -18.22
C VAL A 217 -30.66 5.34 -17.23
N GLY A 218 -30.79 5.67 -15.94
CA GLY A 218 -29.97 5.08 -14.87
C GLY A 218 -30.15 3.58 -14.74
N ALA A 219 -31.36 3.05 -14.93
CA ALA A 219 -31.63 1.61 -14.91
C ALA A 219 -30.93 0.89 -16.07
N LEU A 220 -30.95 1.49 -17.27
CA LEU A 220 -30.22 0.96 -18.44
C LEU A 220 -28.69 1.03 -18.25
N ALA A 221 -28.20 2.11 -17.64
CA ALA A 221 -26.77 2.32 -17.37
C ALA A 221 -26.26 1.55 -16.13
N LEU A 222 -27.15 1.01 -15.29
CA LEU A 222 -26.82 0.40 -14.01
C LEU A 222 -25.74 -0.70 -14.08
N PRO A 223 -25.73 -1.62 -15.08
CA PRO A 223 -24.69 -2.63 -15.17
C PRO A 223 -23.30 -2.02 -15.40
N LEU A 224 -23.20 -1.00 -16.25
CA LEU A 224 -21.96 -0.29 -16.54
C LEU A 224 -21.51 0.54 -15.33
N MET A 225 -22.45 1.21 -14.67
CA MET A 225 -22.18 1.98 -13.45
C MET A 225 -21.70 1.11 -12.30
N ARG A 226 -22.25 -0.10 -12.15
CA ARG A 226 -21.74 -1.05 -11.15
C ARG A 226 -20.32 -1.52 -11.46
N ARG A 227 -19.97 -1.72 -12.74
CA ARG A 227 -18.59 -2.04 -13.13
C ARG A 227 -17.65 -0.88 -12.82
N LEU A 228 -18.01 0.34 -13.23
CA LEU A 228 -17.20 1.53 -12.96
C LEU A 228 -17.03 1.80 -11.45
N GLN A 229 -18.12 1.71 -10.68
CA GLN A 229 -18.05 1.81 -9.22
C GLN A 229 -17.19 0.71 -8.63
N ALA A 230 -17.28 -0.52 -9.13
CA ALA A 230 -16.46 -1.61 -8.66
C ALA A 230 -14.97 -1.40 -9.00
N ASP A 231 -14.62 -0.77 -10.12
CA ASP A 231 -13.21 -0.53 -10.48
C ASP A 231 -12.59 0.64 -9.68
N LEU A 232 -13.40 1.67 -9.40
CA LEU A 232 -12.98 2.86 -8.65
C LEU A 232 -13.16 2.75 -7.13
N ALA A 233 -13.78 1.68 -6.63
CA ALA A 233 -14.09 1.52 -5.21
C ALA A 233 -12.81 1.42 -4.37
N PRO A 234 -12.55 2.36 -3.43
CA PRO A 234 -11.38 2.29 -2.55
C PRO A 234 -11.32 0.98 -1.75
N ALA A 235 -12.50 0.42 -1.40
CA ALA A 235 -12.60 -0.81 -0.64
C ALA A 235 -11.97 -2.03 -1.34
N ARG A 236 -11.91 -2.07 -2.68
CA ARG A 236 -11.29 -3.19 -3.42
C ARG A 236 -9.77 -3.07 -3.49
N HIS A 237 -9.25 -1.87 -3.32
CA HIS A 237 -7.82 -1.57 -3.31
C HIS A 237 -7.28 -1.40 -1.88
N ASN A 238 -8.06 -1.81 -0.88
CA ASN A 238 -7.67 -1.76 0.51
C ASN A 238 -6.62 -2.83 0.83
N GLY A 239 -5.67 -2.48 1.70
CA GLY A 239 -4.56 -3.35 2.10
C GLY A 239 -3.25 -2.89 1.47
N ALA A 240 -2.67 -1.81 2.00
CA ALA A 240 -1.34 -1.38 1.61
C ALA A 240 -0.28 -2.25 2.31
N SER A 241 0.74 -2.71 1.59
CA SER A 241 1.77 -3.59 2.14
C SER A 241 2.99 -2.79 2.61
N PHE A 242 3.62 -3.22 3.70
CA PHE A 242 4.91 -2.69 4.13
C PHE A 242 6.05 -3.48 3.47
N LEU A 243 6.61 -2.95 2.39
CA LEU A 243 7.80 -3.52 1.75
C LEU A 243 9.05 -3.23 2.56
N GLY A 244 10.00 -4.16 2.51
CA GLY A 244 11.31 -4.01 3.17
C GLY A 244 11.37 -4.57 4.60
N LEU A 245 10.30 -5.21 5.08
CA LEU A 245 10.29 -5.99 6.31
C LEU A 245 10.65 -7.46 6.02
N GLN A 246 11.16 -8.18 7.03
CA GLN A 246 11.41 -9.63 6.91
C GLN A 246 10.14 -10.50 6.94
N GLY A 247 8.95 -9.88 7.02
CA GLY A 247 7.67 -10.58 7.00
C GLY A 247 6.57 -9.72 6.38
N ILE A 248 5.50 -10.36 5.93
CA ILE A 248 4.40 -9.72 5.19
C ILE A 248 3.44 -9.03 6.17
N VAL A 249 3.35 -7.70 6.08
CA VAL A 249 2.44 -6.91 6.91
C VAL A 249 1.59 -5.99 6.04
N ILE A 250 0.27 -6.17 6.12
CA ILE A 250 -0.72 -5.41 5.37
C ILE A 250 -1.47 -4.45 6.29
N LYS A 251 -1.43 -3.16 5.97
CA LYS A 251 -2.25 -2.12 6.59
C LYS A 251 -3.59 -2.00 5.86
N SER A 252 -4.66 -2.39 6.54
CA SER A 252 -6.05 -2.13 6.14
C SER A 252 -6.49 -0.75 6.61
N HIS A 253 -7.42 -0.09 5.92
CA HIS A 253 -7.97 1.19 6.36
C HIS A 253 -8.74 1.04 7.70
N GLY A 254 -8.64 2.03 8.58
CA GLY A 254 -9.31 1.98 9.90
C GLY A 254 -10.84 1.92 9.83
N SER A 255 -11.42 2.48 8.76
CA SER A 255 -12.86 2.43 8.47
C SER A 255 -13.25 1.34 7.47
N ALA A 256 -12.37 0.37 7.21
CA ALA A 256 -12.67 -0.71 6.26
C ALA A 256 -13.85 -1.55 6.73
N GLY A 257 -14.88 -1.65 5.89
CA GLY A 257 -15.96 -2.63 6.05
C GLY A 257 -15.51 -4.04 5.66
N VAL A 258 -16.45 -4.99 5.64
CA VAL A 258 -16.20 -6.41 5.32
C VAL A 258 -15.45 -6.59 4.01
N GLN A 259 -15.90 -5.93 2.93
CA GLN A 259 -15.25 -6.02 1.62
C GLN A 259 -13.81 -5.46 1.62
N GLY A 260 -13.57 -4.39 2.38
CA GLY A 260 -12.24 -3.81 2.54
C GLY A 260 -11.28 -4.81 3.21
N PHE A 261 -11.71 -5.42 4.32
CA PHE A 261 -10.92 -6.44 5.00
C PHE A 261 -10.70 -7.70 4.15
N GLN A 262 -11.71 -8.15 3.40
CA GLN A 262 -11.55 -9.25 2.44
C GLN A 262 -10.46 -8.93 1.41
N SER A 263 -10.45 -7.71 0.88
CA SER A 263 -9.43 -7.27 -0.09
C SER A 263 -8.03 -7.25 0.53
N ALA A 264 -7.89 -6.78 1.78
CA ALA A 264 -6.62 -6.77 2.49
C ALA A 264 -6.11 -8.19 2.82
N ILE A 265 -6.99 -9.12 3.18
CA ILE A 265 -6.63 -10.54 3.38
C ILE A 265 -6.22 -11.18 2.05
N ASN A 266 -6.97 -10.94 0.97
CA ASN A 266 -6.60 -11.44 -0.35
C ASN A 266 -5.24 -10.90 -0.79
N ARG A 267 -4.93 -9.63 -0.48
CA ARG A 267 -3.61 -9.06 -0.73
C ARG A 267 -2.51 -9.80 0.02
N ALA A 268 -2.72 -10.11 1.31
CA ALA A 268 -1.78 -10.91 2.08
C ALA A 268 -1.55 -12.30 1.46
N VAL A 269 -2.62 -12.96 0.98
CA VAL A 269 -2.53 -14.27 0.30
C VAL A 269 -1.70 -14.18 -0.98
N ILE A 270 -1.92 -13.14 -1.80
CA ILE A 270 -1.13 -12.91 -3.02
C ILE A 270 0.35 -12.73 -2.67
N GLU A 271 0.67 -11.90 -1.67
CA GLU A 271 2.07 -11.66 -1.29
C GLU A 271 2.76 -12.91 -0.71
N ILE A 272 2.02 -13.79 -0.02
CA ILE A 272 2.52 -15.09 0.43
C ILE A 272 2.83 -15.99 -0.77
N GLN A 273 1.92 -16.06 -1.75
CA GLN A 273 2.09 -16.89 -2.95
C GLN A 273 3.29 -16.46 -3.80
N GLU A 274 3.53 -15.14 -3.88
CA GLU A 274 4.65 -14.56 -4.63
C GLU A 274 6.00 -14.57 -3.89
N ASN A 275 6.01 -14.98 -2.61
CA ASN A 275 7.20 -15.03 -1.76
C ASN A 275 7.99 -13.71 -1.77
N LEU A 276 7.26 -12.59 -1.62
CA LEU A 276 7.77 -11.24 -1.87
C LEU A 276 8.99 -10.86 -1.00
N PRO A 277 9.03 -11.12 0.33
CA PRO A 277 10.19 -10.78 1.16
C PRO A 277 11.48 -11.45 0.68
N GLU A 278 11.42 -12.73 0.32
CA GLU A 278 12.55 -13.52 -0.15
C GLU A 278 13.04 -13.03 -1.52
N ARG A 279 12.12 -12.70 -2.44
CA ARG A 279 12.47 -12.12 -3.75
C ARG A 279 13.11 -10.74 -3.60
N LEU A 280 12.59 -9.92 -2.68
CA LEU A 280 13.20 -8.64 -2.33
C LEU A 280 14.61 -8.85 -1.78
N HIS A 281 14.78 -9.76 -0.82
CA HIS A 281 16.08 -10.03 -0.20
C HIS A 281 17.15 -10.40 -1.25
N GLY A 282 16.85 -11.34 -2.14
CA GLY A 282 17.81 -11.78 -3.17
C GLY A 282 18.16 -10.70 -4.20
N ARG A 283 17.20 -9.84 -4.58
CA ARG A 283 17.44 -8.76 -5.56
C ARG A 283 18.12 -7.54 -4.96
N LEU A 284 17.88 -7.25 -3.67
CA LEU A 284 18.47 -6.10 -3.00
C LEU A 284 20.00 -6.25 -2.86
N GLU A 285 20.48 -7.46 -2.61
CA GLU A 285 21.93 -7.75 -2.62
C GLU A 285 22.57 -7.49 -3.98
N ASP A 286 21.87 -7.74 -5.09
CA ASP A 286 22.41 -7.48 -6.43
C ASP A 286 22.36 -5.99 -6.84
N LEU A 287 21.39 -5.24 -6.32
CA LEU A 287 21.09 -3.87 -6.78
C LEU A 287 21.70 -2.77 -5.90
N LEU A 288 22.03 -3.07 -4.64
CA LEU A 288 22.61 -2.11 -3.68
C LEU A 288 24.12 -2.29 -3.45
N THR A 289 24.75 -3.27 -4.11
CA THR A 289 26.19 -3.55 -4.05
C THR A 289 26.89 -3.11 -5.33
#